data_AF-A0A1Y2FAG3-F1
#
_entry.id   AF-A0A1Y2FAG3-F1
#
_cell.length_a   1.000
_cell.length_b   1.000
_cell.length_c   1.000
_cell.angle_alpha   90.00
_cell.angle_beta   90.00
_cell.angle_gamma   90.00
#
_symmetry.space_group_name_H-M   'P 1'
#
loop_
_entity.id
_entity.type
_entity.pdbx_description
1 polymer ?
#
loop_
_entity_poly.entity_id
_entity_poly.type
_entity_poly.pdbx_seq_one_letter_code
_entity_poly.pdbx_strand_id
1 'polypeptide(L)'
;MERSGYFNPESMHESLSIYRSTRQVPAKFDIARAGRTVGVITLPGILFSAGQTIMGKIDLRDAQLNCFGFELSLELSETIPESLAVKTPEQTLLSTRRVLSSQVETTAFAKEAIIELPIPALASPSFQTTAAKI
;
A
#
# COMPACT_ATOMS: atom_id res chain seq x y z
N MET A 1 41.93 -10.23 13.20
CA MET A 1 42.10 -9.01 12.38
C MET A 1 40.72 -8.57 11.94
N GLU A 2 40.05 -7.79 12.77
CA GLU A 2 38.61 -7.52 12.64
C GLU A 2 38.38 -6.40 11.63
N ARG A 3 37.44 -6.61 10.70
CA ARG A 3 36.97 -5.55 9.80
C ARG A 3 35.95 -4.70 10.54
N SER A 4 36.41 -3.59 11.12
CA SER A 4 35.53 -2.54 11.63
C SER A 4 34.65 -2.02 10.48
N GLY A 5 33.36 -2.37 10.52
CA GLY A 5 32.36 -1.92 9.57
C GLY A 5 31.96 -0.47 9.86
N TYR A 6 32.79 0.48 9.45
CA TYR A 6 32.45 1.89 9.56
C TYR A 6 31.20 2.20 8.73
N PHE A 7 30.13 2.60 9.42
CA PHE A 7 28.91 3.11 8.81
C PHE A 7 29.25 4.32 7.93
N ASN A 8 29.05 4.18 6.62
CA ASN A 8 29.29 5.26 5.67
C ASN A 8 27.95 5.98 5.35
N PRO A 9 27.74 7.23 5.82
CA PRO A 9 26.51 7.96 5.56
C PRO A 9 26.28 8.26 4.07
N GLU A 10 27.34 8.40 3.27
CA GLU A 10 27.24 8.56 1.80
C GLU A 10 26.55 7.33 1.17
N SER A 11 26.92 6.12 1.60
CA SER A 11 26.32 4.87 1.12
C SER A 11 24.83 4.74 1.51
N MET A 12 24.44 5.32 2.65
CA MET A 12 23.03 5.39 3.04
C MET A 12 22.26 6.42 2.18
N HIS A 13 22.86 7.57 1.89
CA HIS A 13 22.28 8.56 0.96
C HIS A 13 22.15 8.00 -0.45
N GLU A 14 23.12 7.23 -0.93
CA GLU A 14 23.10 6.53 -2.22
C GLU A 14 22.04 5.42 -2.24
N SER A 15 21.93 4.61 -1.19
CA SER A 15 20.88 3.59 -1.07
C SER A 15 19.48 4.22 -1.06
N LEU A 16 19.29 5.31 -0.31
CA LEU A 16 18.02 6.05 -0.27
C LEU A 16 17.72 6.78 -1.59
N SER A 17 18.75 7.24 -2.33
CA SER A 17 18.57 7.86 -3.63
C SER A 17 18.24 6.83 -4.72
N ILE A 18 18.76 5.60 -4.63
CA ILE A 18 18.36 4.47 -5.48
C ILE A 18 16.88 4.13 -5.28
N TYR A 19 16.40 4.00 -4.03
CA TYR A 19 14.97 3.82 -3.74
C TYR A 19 14.08 4.98 -4.24
N ARG A 20 14.62 6.21 -4.31
CA ARG A 20 13.92 7.38 -4.87
C ARG A 20 14.02 7.50 -6.40
N SER A 21 15.01 6.88 -7.04
CA SER A 21 15.32 7.05 -8.47
C SER A 21 14.94 5.84 -9.34
N THR A 22 14.62 4.69 -8.75
CA THR A 22 13.90 3.63 -9.46
C THR A 22 12.52 4.12 -9.85
N ARG A 23 12.37 4.61 -11.08
CA ARG A 23 11.09 4.96 -11.70
C ARG A 23 10.21 3.71 -11.72
N GLN A 24 9.27 3.62 -10.79
CA GLN A 24 8.41 2.45 -10.65
C GLN A 24 7.57 2.27 -11.92
N VAL A 25 7.31 1.00 -12.26
CA VAL A 25 6.37 0.67 -13.33
C VAL A 25 4.96 0.92 -12.80
N PRO A 26 4.09 1.64 -13.54
CA PRO A 26 2.72 1.86 -13.12
C PRO A 26 1.99 0.54 -12.87
N ALA A 27 1.42 0.39 -11.69
CA ALA A 27 0.67 -0.79 -11.30
C ALA A 27 -0.79 -0.64 -11.69
N LYS A 28 -1.36 -1.68 -12.31
CA LYS A 28 -2.77 -1.72 -12.73
C LYS A 28 -3.50 -2.85 -12.04
N PHE A 29 -4.71 -2.57 -11.57
CA PHE A 29 -5.57 -3.52 -10.86
C PHE A 29 -6.99 -3.43 -11.40
N ASP A 30 -7.50 -4.53 -11.93
CA ASP A 30 -8.87 -4.59 -12.44
C ASP A 30 -9.87 -4.73 -11.29
N ILE A 31 -10.89 -3.87 -11.27
CA ILE A 31 -12.04 -3.98 -10.37
C ILE A 31 -13.13 -4.76 -11.13
N ALA A 32 -13.59 -5.87 -10.56
CA ALA A 32 -14.67 -6.67 -11.12
C ALA A 32 -15.69 -7.08 -10.04
N ARG A 33 -16.96 -7.23 -10.47
CA ARG A 33 -18.06 -7.73 -9.63
C ARG A 33 -18.84 -8.77 -10.41
N ALA A 34 -19.00 -9.97 -9.82
CA ALA A 34 -19.66 -11.12 -10.46
C ALA A 34 -19.14 -11.41 -11.88
N GLY A 35 -17.81 -11.37 -12.06
CA GLY A 35 -17.14 -11.63 -13.34
C GLY A 35 -17.22 -10.49 -14.38
N ARG A 36 -17.89 -9.38 -14.07
CA ARG A 36 -18.02 -8.20 -14.96
C ARG A 36 -17.11 -7.08 -14.49
N THR A 37 -16.45 -6.39 -15.42
CA THR A 37 -15.58 -5.24 -15.13
C THR A 37 -16.37 -4.06 -14.59
N VAL A 38 -15.80 -3.37 -13.60
CA VAL A 38 -16.30 -2.13 -13.00
C VAL A 38 -15.35 -0.96 -13.31
N GLY A 39 -14.05 -1.23 -13.45
CA GLY A 39 -13.04 -0.25 -13.80
C GLY A 39 -11.62 -0.76 -13.58
N VAL A 40 -10.63 0.10 -13.77
CA VAL A 40 -9.20 -0.23 -13.56
C VAL A 40 -8.55 0.84 -12.69
N ILE A 41 -7.95 0.45 -11.56
CA ILE A 41 -7.07 1.31 -10.77
C ILE A 41 -5.71 1.35 -11.44
N THR A 42 -5.16 2.55 -11.66
CA THR A 42 -3.76 2.77 -12.05
C THR A 42 -3.06 3.58 -10.96
N LEU A 43 -1.99 3.02 -10.40
CA LEU A 43 -1.08 3.70 -9.47
C LEU A 43 0.28 3.95 -10.17
N PRO A 44 1.05 4.97 -9.78
CA PRO A 44 2.40 5.22 -10.32
C PRO A 44 3.42 4.14 -9.93
N GLY A 45 3.07 3.27 -8.99
CA GLY A 45 3.90 2.18 -8.48
C GLY A 45 3.21 1.47 -7.31
N ILE A 46 3.97 0.68 -6.55
CA ILE A 46 3.49 -0.07 -5.38
C ILE A 46 4.29 0.21 -4.10
N LEU A 47 5.44 0.89 -4.19
CA LEU A 47 6.26 1.24 -3.04
C LEU A 47 6.12 2.74 -2.76
N PHE A 48 5.62 3.06 -1.56
CA PHE A 48 5.41 4.43 -1.11
C PHE A 48 6.06 4.63 0.26
N SER A 49 6.57 5.84 0.52
CA SER A 49 7.19 6.20 1.79
C SER A 49 6.17 6.81 2.77
N ALA A 50 6.41 6.68 4.07
CA ALA A 50 5.68 7.43 5.08
C ALA A 50 5.75 8.95 4.79
N GLY A 51 4.63 9.65 4.94
CA GLY A 51 4.50 11.08 4.61
C GLY A 51 4.24 11.39 3.13
N GLN A 52 4.18 10.40 2.24
CA GLN A 52 3.71 10.58 0.86
C GLN A 52 2.20 10.35 0.74
N THR A 53 1.59 10.91 -0.30
CA THR A 53 0.21 10.57 -0.70
C THR A 53 0.25 9.56 -1.84
N ILE A 54 -0.49 8.46 -1.70
CA ILE A 54 -0.77 7.54 -2.81
C ILE A 54 -1.74 8.26 -3.73
N MET A 55 -1.22 8.73 -4.86
CA MET A 55 -2.00 9.36 -5.93
C MET A 55 -2.27 8.33 -7.02
N GLY A 56 -3.50 8.21 -7.47
CA GLY A 56 -3.90 7.23 -8.49
C GLY A 56 -5.11 7.66 -9.31
N LYS A 57 -5.51 6.81 -10.25
CA LYS A 57 -6.71 7.01 -11.06
C LYS A 57 -7.52 5.73 -11.18
N ILE A 58 -8.84 5.84 -11.06
CA ILE A 58 -9.79 4.80 -11.46
C ILE A 58 -10.29 5.15 -12.86
N ASP A 59 -10.13 4.25 -13.80
CA ASP A 59 -10.74 4.33 -15.14
C ASP A 59 -12.05 3.54 -15.17
N LEU A 60 -13.15 4.19 -15.55
CA LEU A 60 -14.50 3.62 -15.58
C LEU A 60 -15.07 3.52 -17.01
N ARG A 61 -14.29 3.88 -18.03
CA ARG A 61 -14.77 4.00 -19.42
C ARG A 61 -15.22 2.69 -20.06
N ASP A 62 -14.48 1.62 -19.82
CA ASP A 62 -14.72 0.28 -20.39
C ASP A 62 -15.42 -0.66 -19.38
N ALA A 63 -16.16 -0.08 -18.43
CA ALA A 63 -16.87 -0.81 -17.39
C ALA A 63 -18.11 -1.53 -17.93
N GLN A 64 -18.19 -2.85 -17.73
CA GLN A 64 -19.41 -3.62 -17.99
C GLN A 64 -20.49 -3.40 -16.92
N LEU A 65 -20.15 -2.82 -15.78
CA LEU A 65 -21.05 -2.45 -14.68
C LEU A 65 -20.80 -1.00 -14.28
N ASN A 66 -21.85 -0.18 -14.31
CA ASN A 66 -21.77 1.21 -13.85
C ASN A 66 -21.38 1.28 -12.37
N CYS A 67 -20.31 2.01 -12.09
CA CYS A 67 -19.95 2.43 -10.74
C CYS A 67 -20.67 3.75 -10.43
N PHE A 68 -21.32 3.84 -9.25
CA PHE A 68 -21.99 5.06 -8.80
C PHE A 68 -21.26 5.74 -7.62
N GLY A 69 -20.30 5.05 -7.01
CA GLY A 69 -19.42 5.57 -5.99
C GLY A 69 -18.49 4.47 -5.46
N PHE A 70 -17.46 4.89 -4.73
CA PHE A 70 -16.50 3.99 -4.11
C PHE A 70 -16.11 4.46 -2.71
N GLU A 71 -15.61 3.52 -1.92
CA GLU A 71 -14.85 3.75 -0.70
C GLU A 71 -13.48 3.10 -0.88
N LEU A 72 -12.43 3.81 -0.51
CA LEU A 72 -11.05 3.33 -0.50
C LEU A 72 -10.46 3.56 0.90
N SER A 73 -9.73 2.57 1.41
CA SER A 73 -9.00 2.66 2.67
C SER A 73 -7.52 2.34 2.44
N LEU A 74 -6.65 3.13 3.06
CA LEU A 74 -5.26 2.77 3.28
C LEU A 74 -5.17 2.13 4.67
N GLU A 75 -4.61 0.92 4.73
CA GLU A 75 -4.63 0.10 5.94
C GLU A 75 -3.24 -0.45 6.26
N LEU A 76 -2.96 -0.55 7.56
CA LEU A 76 -1.80 -1.24 8.10
C LEU A 76 -2.29 -2.48 8.86
N SER A 77 -1.60 -3.60 8.71
CA SER A 77 -1.82 -4.81 9.50
C SER A 77 -0.49 -5.52 9.73
N GLU A 78 -0.44 -6.36 10.76
CA GLU A 78 0.74 -7.13 11.12
C GLU A 78 0.53 -8.61 10.76
N THR A 79 1.51 -9.19 10.05
CA THR A 79 1.55 -10.63 9.75
C THR A 79 2.48 -11.32 10.72
N ILE A 80 1.93 -12.19 11.57
CA ILE A 80 2.70 -13.00 12.53
C ILE A 80 2.97 -14.39 11.91
N PRO A 81 4.22 -14.90 11.90
CA PRO A 81 4.53 -16.25 11.42
C PRO A 81 3.78 -17.32 12.22
N GLU A 82 3.29 -18.38 11.55
CA GLU A 82 2.48 -19.43 12.19
C GLU A 82 3.18 -20.10 13.39
N SER A 83 4.51 -20.24 13.35
CA SER A 83 5.33 -20.77 14.45
C SER A 83 5.31 -19.93 15.73
N LEU A 84 4.82 -18.69 15.64
CA LEU A 84 4.69 -17.71 16.73
C LEU A 84 3.25 -17.26 16.95
N ALA A 85 2.31 -17.65 16.08
CA ALA A 85 0.94 -17.16 16.09
C ALA A 85 0.07 -17.91 17.10
N VAL A 86 -0.53 -17.18 18.05
CA VAL A 86 -1.52 -17.72 19.00
C VAL A 86 -2.94 -17.75 18.40
N LYS A 87 -3.15 -16.99 17.31
CA LYS A 87 -4.43 -16.83 16.61
C LYS A 87 -4.28 -17.25 15.14
N THR A 88 -5.39 -17.49 14.45
CA THR A 88 -5.35 -17.70 12.99
C THR A 88 -4.86 -16.44 12.26
N PRO A 89 -4.36 -16.55 11.01
CA PRO A 89 -3.99 -15.38 10.21
C PRO A 89 -5.12 -14.37 10.04
N GLU A 90 -6.35 -14.84 9.84
CA GLU A 90 -7.57 -14.02 9.72
C GLU A 90 -7.86 -13.23 11.01
N GLN A 91 -7.80 -13.89 12.17
CA GLN A 91 -8.00 -13.26 13.47
C GLN A 91 -6.86 -12.28 13.80
N THR A 92 -5.63 -12.59 13.38
CA THR A 92 -4.47 -11.72 13.55
C THR A 92 -4.68 -10.45 12.75
N LEU A 93 -4.93 -10.57 11.43
CA LEU A 93 -5.27 -9.47 10.53
C LEU A 93 -6.37 -8.58 11.11
N LEU A 94 -7.53 -9.15 11.50
CA LEU A 94 -8.62 -8.39 12.09
C LEU A 94 -8.24 -7.65 13.38
N SER A 95 -7.35 -8.20 14.20
CA SER A 95 -6.93 -7.60 15.47
C SER A 95 -5.77 -6.60 15.38
N THR A 96 -5.02 -6.61 14.28
CA THR A 96 -3.89 -5.69 14.03
C THR A 96 -4.20 -4.65 12.94
N ARG A 97 -5.29 -4.83 12.17
CA ARG A 97 -5.80 -3.91 11.15
C ARG A 97 -6.09 -2.51 11.71
N ARG A 98 -5.40 -1.50 11.20
CA ARG A 98 -5.63 -0.07 11.45
C ARG A 98 -5.79 0.69 10.13
N VAL A 99 -6.91 1.40 9.97
CA VAL A 99 -7.08 2.36 8.87
C VAL A 99 -6.21 3.60 9.14
N LEU A 100 -5.39 3.98 8.16
CA LEU A 100 -4.50 5.15 8.20
C LEU A 100 -5.13 6.36 7.49
N SER A 101 -5.88 6.11 6.42
CA SER A 101 -6.61 7.12 5.64
C SER A 101 -7.75 6.46 4.87
N SER A 102 -8.76 7.23 4.49
CA SER A 102 -9.86 6.77 3.64
C SER A 102 -10.42 7.89 2.75
N GLN A 103 -10.95 7.50 1.60
CA GLN A 103 -11.62 8.37 0.63
C GLN A 103 -12.97 7.75 0.25
N VAL A 104 -14.01 8.57 0.16
CA VAL A 104 -15.33 8.18 -0.36
C VAL A 104 -15.73 9.18 -1.44
N GLU A 105 -16.17 8.69 -2.59
CA GLU A 105 -16.54 9.54 -3.73
C GLU A 105 -17.78 8.98 -4.47
N THR A 106 -18.57 9.87 -5.05
CA THR A 106 -19.71 9.52 -5.93
C THR A 106 -19.28 9.65 -7.38
N THR A 107 -19.34 8.55 -8.13
CA THR A 107 -18.86 8.45 -9.52
C THR A 107 -19.98 8.33 -10.54
N ALA A 108 -21.21 8.71 -10.20
CA ALA A 108 -22.36 8.68 -11.10
C ALA A 108 -22.06 9.42 -12.43
N PHE A 109 -22.02 8.66 -13.53
CA PHE A 109 -21.67 9.12 -14.88
C PHE A 109 -20.21 9.63 -15.06
N ALA A 110 -19.35 9.47 -14.05
CA ALA A 110 -17.94 9.78 -14.17
C ALA A 110 -17.24 8.73 -15.06
N LYS A 111 -16.37 9.21 -15.96
CA LYS A 111 -15.52 8.35 -16.79
C LYS A 111 -14.25 7.92 -16.07
N GLU A 112 -13.78 8.75 -15.15
CA GLU A 112 -12.57 8.55 -14.36
C GLU A 112 -12.78 9.18 -12.98
N ALA A 113 -12.04 8.69 -11.98
CA ALA A 113 -11.97 9.30 -10.65
C ALA A 113 -10.52 9.27 -10.13
N ILE A 114 -10.21 10.12 -9.15
CA ILE A 114 -8.86 10.24 -8.59
C ILE A 114 -8.78 9.48 -7.26
N ILE A 115 -7.61 8.94 -6.94
CA ILE A 115 -7.31 8.33 -5.65
C ILE A 115 -6.31 9.24 -4.93
N GLU A 116 -6.63 9.64 -3.70
CA GLU A 116 -5.76 10.41 -2.81
C GLU A 116 -5.74 9.78 -1.40
N LEU A 117 -4.78 8.90 -1.13
CA LEU A 117 -4.62 8.27 0.18
C LEU A 117 -3.32 8.71 0.86
N PRO A 118 -3.34 9.75 1.74
CA PRO A 118 -2.17 10.19 2.47
C PRO A 118 -1.67 9.12 3.45
N ILE A 119 -0.38 8.79 3.36
CA ILE A 119 0.33 7.93 4.32
C ILE A 119 0.85 8.84 5.44
N PRO A 120 0.43 8.65 6.71
CA PRO A 120 0.92 9.46 7.82
C PRO A 120 2.46 9.41 7.92
N ALA A 121 3.11 10.56 8.19
CA ALA A 121 4.57 10.61 8.35
C ALA A 121 5.09 9.80 9.55
N LEU A 122 4.22 9.56 10.54
CA LEU A 122 4.47 8.69 11.70
C LEU A 122 3.91 7.27 11.51
N ALA A 123 3.49 6.88 10.31
CA ALA A 123 3.18 5.49 10.01
C ALA A 123 4.46 4.66 10.12
N SER A 124 4.40 3.55 10.86
CA SER A 124 5.52 2.64 10.98
C SER A 124 5.95 2.16 9.58
N PRO A 125 7.22 2.32 9.17
CA PRO A 125 7.72 1.59 8.00
C PRO A 125 7.60 0.09 8.27
N SER A 126 7.57 -0.72 7.21
CA SER A 126 7.45 -2.18 7.33
C SER A 126 8.50 -2.75 8.30
N PHE A 127 8.05 -3.22 9.46
CA PHE A 127 8.91 -3.61 10.56
C PHE A 127 8.74 -5.10 10.83
N GLN A 128 9.77 -5.88 10.47
CA GLN A 128 9.80 -7.31 10.71
C GLN A 128 10.53 -7.59 12.03
N THR A 129 9.80 -8.03 13.05
CA THR A 129 10.40 -8.56 14.28
C THR A 129 10.49 -10.08 14.22
N THR A 130 11.64 -10.62 14.59
CA THR A 130 11.76 -12.04 14.97
C THR A 130 11.59 -12.12 16.48
N ALA A 131 10.56 -12.82 16.97
CA ALA A 131 10.41 -13.02 18.40
C ALA A 131 11.54 -13.93 18.91
N ALA A 132 12.51 -13.35 19.62
CA ALA A 132 13.48 -14.13 20.38
C ALA A 132 12.77 -14.76 21.59
N LYS A 133 12.82 -16.09 21.67
CA LYS A 133 12.32 -16.83 22.84
C LYS A 133 13.30 -16.63 23.99
N ILE A 134 12.82 -16.05 25.09
CA ILE A 134 13.54 -15.89 26.36
C ILE A 134 13.41 -17.19 27.17
#